data_AF-A0A226BWM4-F1
#
_entry.id   AF-A0A226BWM4-F1
#
_cell.length_a   1.000
_cell.length_b   1.000
_cell.length_c   1.000
_cell.angle_alpha   90.00
_cell.angle_beta   90.00
_cell.angle_gamma   90.00
#
_symmetry.space_group_name_H-M   'P 1'
#
loop_
_entity.id
_entity.type
_entity.pdbx_description
1 polymer ?
#
loop_
_entity_poly.entity_id
_entity_poly.type
_entity_poly.pdbx_seq_one_letter_code
_entity_poly.pdbx_strand_id
1 'polypeptide(L)'
;PIVLYDYQTTRASKHPIKFLKGFKGYLHVDGYPGYNDIPNVSLVGCLSHARRKFDEALSALPKDKQNADLASRQGLEYCNKLFAIE
;
A
#
# COMPACT_ATOMS: atom_id res chain seq x y z
N PRO A 1 -22.79 2.26 7.50
CA PRO A 1 -21.34 2.50 7.34
C PRO A 1 -21.04 3.95 7.69
N ILE A 2 -19.91 4.22 8.36
CA ILE A 2 -19.44 5.58 8.65
C ILE A 2 -18.25 5.84 7.73
N VAL A 3 -18.28 6.96 7.00
CA VAL A 3 -17.16 7.41 6.17
C VAL A 3 -16.71 8.76 6.69
N LEU A 4 -15.43 8.88 7.03
CA LEU A 4 -14.79 10.12 7.46
C LEU A 4 -13.73 10.50 6.43
N TYR A 5 -13.72 11.77 6.04
CA TYR A 5 -12.73 12.33 5.13
C TYR A 5 -12.04 13.52 5.79
N ASP A 6 -10.71 13.46 5.90
CA ASP A 6 -9.88 14.52 6.47
C ASP A 6 -8.93 15.05 5.39
N TYR A 7 -9.25 16.23 4.86
CA TYR A 7 -8.42 16.89 3.86
C TYR A 7 -7.25 17.63 4.51
N GLN A 8 -6.08 17.52 3.91
CA GLN A 8 -4.86 18.18 4.37
C GLN A 8 -4.12 18.82 3.20
N THR A 9 -3.55 20.01 3.41
CA THR A 9 -2.84 20.76 2.37
C THR A 9 -1.49 20.14 1.98
N THR A 10 -0.97 19.22 2.79
CA THR A 10 0.30 18.55 2.53
C THR A 10 0.25 17.07 2.88
N ARG A 11 1.23 16.32 2.38
CA ARG A 11 1.49 14.92 2.76
C ARG A 11 2.51 14.85 3.89
N ALA A 12 2.30 15.58 4.98
CA ALA A 12 3.16 15.50 6.17
C ALA A 12 2.62 14.48 7.18
N SER A 13 3.50 13.71 7.83
CA SER A 13 3.13 12.70 8.83
C SER A 13 2.36 13.28 10.04
N LYS A 14 2.55 14.57 10.36
CA LYS A 14 1.82 15.26 11.43
C LYS A 14 0.31 15.17 11.31
N HIS A 15 -0.22 15.04 10.09
CA HIS A 15 -1.66 15.03 9.86
C HIS A 15 -2.31 13.70 10.24
N PRO A 16 -1.89 12.53 9.70
CA PRO A 16 -2.46 11.26 10.14
C PRO A 16 -2.18 10.96 11.62
N ILE A 17 -1.04 11.44 12.18
CA ILE A 17 -0.78 11.34 13.63
C ILE A 17 -1.84 12.08 14.45
N LYS A 18 -2.22 13.30 14.03
CA LYS A 18 -3.26 14.09 14.70
C LYS A 18 -4.64 13.45 14.51
N PHE A 19 -4.97 13.02 13.30
CA PHE A 19 -6.27 12.44 12.96
C PHE A 19 -6.51 11.12 13.72
N LEU A 20 -5.51 10.26 13.80
CA LEU A 20 -5.58 8.93 14.43
C LEU A 20 -5.19 8.98 15.92
N LYS A 21 -5.17 10.16 16.55
CA LYS A 21 -4.78 10.30 17.96
C LYS A 21 -5.67 9.42 18.84
N GLY A 22 -5.05 8.48 19.55
CA GLY A 22 -5.73 7.56 20.46
C GLY A 22 -6.22 6.26 19.81
N PHE A 23 -6.13 6.13 18.47
CA PHE A 23 -6.39 4.86 17.80
C PHE A 23 -5.32 3.83 18.18
N LYS A 24 -5.74 2.57 18.31
CA LYS A 24 -4.88 1.43 18.63
C LYS A 24 -5.34 0.21 17.84
N GLY A 25 -4.41 -0.65 17.44
CA GLY A 25 -4.69 -1.88 16.71
C GLY A 25 -4.24 -1.84 15.25
N TYR A 26 -4.95 -2.53 14.37
CA TYR A 26 -4.56 -2.66 12.96
C TYR A 26 -4.99 -1.45 12.13
N LEU A 27 -4.04 -0.85 11.42
CA LEU A 27 -4.29 0.25 10.49
C LEU A 27 -4.00 -0.22 9.07
N HIS A 28 -5.05 -0.43 8.27
CA HIS A 28 -4.91 -0.80 6.86
C HIS A 28 -4.49 0.43 6.05
N VAL A 29 -3.34 0.37 5.37
CA VAL A 29 -2.71 1.50 4.68
C VAL A 29 -2.28 1.15 3.26
N ASP A 30 -2.12 2.16 2.42
CA ASP A 30 -1.63 2.05 1.04
C ASP A 30 -0.09 1.93 0.93
N GLY A 31 0.64 1.99 2.04
CA GLY A 31 2.09 2.02 2.08
C GLY A 31 2.71 3.42 2.05
N TYR A 32 1.91 4.48 2.21
CA TYR A 32 2.42 5.85 2.34
C TYR A 32 3.26 6.02 3.64
N PRO A 33 4.53 6.50 3.55
CA PRO A 33 5.41 6.62 4.71
C PRO A 33 4.91 7.54 5.84
N GLY A 34 3.95 8.42 5.58
CA GLY A 34 3.40 9.30 6.60
C GLY A 34 2.68 8.58 7.75
N TYR A 35 2.41 7.28 7.60
CA TYR A 35 1.82 6.44 8.64
C TYR A 35 2.85 5.78 9.58
N ASN A 36 4.14 5.80 9.24
CA ASN A 36 5.18 5.02 9.94
C ASN A 36 5.37 5.44 11.41
N ASP A 37 5.14 6.72 11.73
CA ASP A 37 5.38 7.28 13.07
C ASP A 37 4.13 7.24 13.96
N ILE A 38 3.03 6.60 13.53
CA ILE A 38 1.81 6.52 14.33
C ILE A 38 2.04 5.55 15.50
N PRO A 39 1.83 5.97 16.75
CA PRO A 39 2.08 5.12 17.90
C PRO A 39 0.95 4.10 18.10
N ASN A 40 1.28 2.93 18.67
CA ASN A 40 0.33 1.89 19.10
C ASN A 40 -0.52 1.26 17.98
N VAL A 41 -0.05 1.31 16.73
CA VAL A 41 -0.70 0.63 15.60
C VAL A 41 0.19 -0.45 15.00
N SER A 42 -0.44 -1.45 14.41
CA SER A 42 0.18 -2.39 13.48
C SER A 42 -0.26 -2.03 12.07
N LEU A 43 0.67 -1.54 11.25
CA LEU A 43 0.37 -1.22 9.86
C LEU A 43 0.12 -2.51 9.07
N VAL A 44 -1.02 -2.59 8.39
CA VAL A 44 -1.37 -3.68 7.49
C VAL A 44 -1.41 -3.12 6.07
N GLY A 45 -0.51 -3.59 5.22
CA GLY A 45 -0.38 -3.08 3.86
C GLY A 45 -1.51 -3.58 2.95
N CYS A 46 -2.03 -2.69 2.12
CA CYS A 46 -3.03 -3.03 1.13
C CYS A 46 -2.43 -3.83 -0.04
N LEU A 47 -2.87 -5.07 -0.22
CA LEU A 47 -2.39 -5.94 -1.30
C LEU A 47 -2.71 -5.38 -2.70
N SER A 48 -3.82 -4.64 -2.85
CA SER A 48 -4.14 -3.97 -4.12
C SER A 48 -3.08 -2.91 -4.49
N HIS A 49 -2.60 -2.17 -3.49
CA HIS A 49 -1.54 -1.17 -3.67
C HIS A 49 -0.20 -1.84 -3.99
N ALA A 50 0.13 -2.93 -3.30
CA ALA A 50 1.33 -3.72 -3.58
C ALA A 50 1.33 -4.30 -5.01
N ARG A 51 0.22 -4.92 -5.42
CA ARG A 51 0.02 -5.48 -6.76
C ARG A 51 0.25 -4.44 -7.86
N ARG A 52 -0.34 -3.24 -7.70
CA ARG A 52 -0.17 -2.14 -8.65
C ARG A 52 1.30 -1.74 -8.80
N LYS A 53 2.09 -1.72 -7.72
CA LYS A 53 3.51 -1.38 -7.79
C LYS A 53 4.34 -2.42 -8.55
N PHE A 54 4.01 -3.69 -8.42
CA PHE A 54 4.66 -4.73 -9.22
C PHE A 54 4.31 -4.62 -10.72
N ASP A 55 3.05 -4.34 -11.03
CA ASP A 55 2.58 -4.10 -12.39
C ASP A 55 3.23 -2.85 -13.03
N GLU A 56 3.30 -1.74 -12.30
CA GLU A 56 4.00 -0.52 -12.72
C GLU A 56 5.48 -0.80 -13.01
N ALA A 57 6.15 -1.57 -12.15
CA ALA A 57 7.56 -1.93 -12.32
C ALA A 57 7.81 -2.79 -13.56
N LEU A 58 6.91 -3.73 -13.88
CA LEU A 58 6.99 -4.52 -15.12
C LEU A 58 6.70 -3.67 -16.35
N SER A 59 5.67 -2.82 -16.30
CA SER A 59 5.27 -1.96 -17.41
C SER A 59 6.35 -0.94 -17.78
N ALA A 60 7.22 -0.55 -16.84
CA ALA A 60 8.36 0.33 -17.08
C ALA A 60 9.52 -0.34 -17.83
N LEU A 61 9.53 -1.67 -17.99
CA LEU A 61 10.59 -2.39 -18.70
C LEU A 61 10.40 -2.34 -20.23
N PRO A 62 11.50 -2.48 -21.00
CA PRO A 62 11.42 -2.79 -22.43
C PRO A 62 10.52 -4.00 -22.69
N LYS A 63 9.74 -3.97 -23.79
CA LYS A 63 8.72 -4.99 -24.10
C LYS A 63 9.26 -6.42 -24.10
N ASP A 64 10.48 -6.62 -24.56
CA ASP A 64 11.18 -7.91 -24.59
C ASP A 64 11.54 -8.44 -23.19
N LYS A 65 11.62 -7.55 -22.19
CA LYS A 65 11.95 -7.88 -20.79
C LYS A 65 10.75 -7.92 -19.86
N GLN A 66 9.58 -7.48 -20.31
CA GLN A 66 8.33 -7.53 -19.52
C GLN A 66 7.90 -8.94 -19.15
N ASN A 67 8.45 -9.96 -19.83
CA ASN A 67 8.26 -11.39 -19.59
C ASN A 67 9.51 -12.11 -19.01
N ALA A 68 10.52 -11.40 -18.51
CA ALA A 68 11.66 -12.00 -17.80
C ALA A 68 11.33 -12.40 -16.34
N ASP A 69 11.87 -13.49 -15.82
CA ASP A 69 11.70 -13.87 -14.40
C ASP A 69 12.39 -12.85 -13.48
N LEU A 70 11.58 -11.95 -12.91
CA LEU A 70 12.02 -10.82 -12.09
C LEU A 70 11.20 -10.82 -10.80
N ALA A 71 11.79 -10.26 -9.73
CA ALA A 71 11.08 -10.08 -8.46
C ALA A 71 9.73 -9.37 -8.63
N SER A 72 9.63 -8.41 -9.56
CA SER A 72 8.36 -7.74 -9.88
C SER A 72 7.30 -8.68 -10.45
N ARG A 73 7.67 -9.67 -11.28
CA ARG A 73 6.70 -10.67 -11.74
C ARG A 73 6.32 -11.63 -10.65
N GLN A 74 7.29 -12.12 -9.89
CA GLN A 74 7.02 -13.01 -8.77
C GLN A 74 6.05 -12.37 -7.77
N GLY A 75 6.25 -11.08 -7.46
CA GLY A 75 5.34 -10.29 -6.63
C GLY A 75 3.95 -10.12 -7.23
N LEU A 76 3.84 -9.79 -8.52
CA LEU A 76 2.56 -9.67 -9.21
C LEU A 76 1.78 -11.00 -9.19
N GLU A 77 2.45 -12.11 -9.51
CA GLU A 77 1.84 -13.45 -9.50
C GLU A 77 1.40 -13.90 -8.12
N TYR A 78 2.18 -13.58 -7.08
CA TYR A 78 1.78 -13.84 -5.70
C TYR A 78 0.50 -13.08 -5.33
N CYS A 79 0.41 -11.79 -5.65
CA CYS A 79 -0.80 -11.00 -5.44
C CYS A 79 -2.00 -11.55 -6.25
N ASN A 80 -1.78 -11.95 -7.51
CA ASN A 80 -2.84 -12.52 -8.35
C ASN A 80 -3.41 -13.82 -7.74
N LYS A 81 -2.54 -14.70 -7.21
CA LYS A 81 -2.96 -15.94 -6.55
C LYS A 81 -3.79 -15.68 -5.29
N LEU A 82 -3.39 -14.71 -4.48
CA LEU A 82 -4.16 -14.29 -3.30
C LEU A 82 -5.54 -13.78 -3.70
N PHE A 83 -5.63 -12.94 -4.73
CA PHE A 83 -6.89 -12.33 -5.16
C PHE A 83 -7.85 -13.33 -5.81
N ALA A 84 -7.34 -14.45 -6.33
CA ALA A 84 -8.16 -15.50 -6.91
C ALA A 84 -8.88 -16.36 -5.85
N ILE A 85 -8.49 -16.27 -4.58
CA ILE A 85 -9.04 -17.07 -3.48
C ILE A 85 -9.78 -16.25 -2.41
N GLU A 86 -9.75 -14.91 -2.51
CA GLU A 86 -10.56 -13.97 -1.71
C GLU A 86 -11.93 -13.73 -2.38
#